data_AF-A0A5C7IX87-F1
#
_entry.id   AF-A0A5C7IX87-F1
#
_cell.length_a   1.000
_cell.length_b   1.000
_cell.length_c   1.000
_cell.angle_alpha   90.00
_cell.angle_beta   90.00
_cell.angle_gamma   90.00
#
_symmetry.space_group_name_H-M   'P 1'
#
loop_
_entity.id
_entity.type
_entity.pdbx_description
1 polymer ?
#
loop_
_entity_poly.entity_id
_entity_poly.type
_entity_poly.pdbx_seq_one_letter_code
_entity_poly.pdbx_strand_id
1 'polypeptide(L)'
;MTSNLTSRPYVFGDSAVESGNNNFLPSMSKANYPPFGIDFADGKPTGRFSNGRIEPDFIAQVVGLLFPPPCLGLSKKSGKHYEFRELA
;
A
#
# COMPACT_ATOMS: atom_id res chain seq x y z
N MET A 1 -1.66 14.00 21.10
CA MET A 1 -0.54 13.06 21.30
C MET A 1 -0.41 12.20 20.05
N THR A 2 0.35 12.63 19.05
CA THR A 2 0.70 11.79 17.90
C THR A 2 2.10 11.28 18.15
N SER A 3 2.24 10.10 18.75
CA SER A 3 3.50 9.37 18.69
C SER A 3 3.86 9.24 17.21
N ASN A 4 5.07 9.63 16.83
CA ASN A 4 5.54 9.47 15.46
C ASN A 4 5.35 8.01 15.03
N LEU A 5 4.35 7.75 14.19
CA LEU A 5 4.07 6.42 13.65
C LEU A 5 5.23 6.07 12.71
N THR A 6 6.23 5.34 13.19
CA THR A 6 7.43 5.00 12.39
C THR A 6 7.45 3.55 11.91
N SER A 7 6.61 2.68 12.48
CA SER A 7 6.58 1.26 12.17
C SER A 7 5.44 0.89 11.22
N ARG A 8 5.69 -0.13 10.40
CA ARG A 8 4.78 -0.68 9.37
C ARG A 8 4.83 -2.21 9.45
N PRO A 9 3.71 -2.91 9.22
CA PRO A 9 3.73 -4.36 9.15
C PRO A 9 4.47 -4.83 7.88
N TYR A 10 5.15 -5.97 8.00
CA TYR A 10 5.64 -6.73 6.85
C TYR A 10 4.64 -7.85 6.57
N VAL A 11 4.04 -7.85 5.38
CA VAL A 11 2.87 -8.66 5.06
C VAL A 11 3.25 -9.68 3.97
N PHE A 12 2.85 -10.93 4.17
CA PHE A 12 2.99 -12.01 3.20
C PHE A 12 1.60 -12.50 2.80
N GLY A 13 1.41 -12.85 1.53
CA GLY A 13 0.15 -13.42 1.05
C GLY A 13 0.00 -13.31 -0.47
N ASP A 14 -1.24 -13.15 -0.91
CA ASP A 14 -1.64 -13.03 -2.31
C ASP A 14 -2.31 -11.67 -2.61
N SER A 15 -3.11 -11.61 -3.68
CA SER A 15 -3.86 -10.43 -4.09
C SER A 15 -4.70 -9.77 -2.98
N ALA A 16 -5.22 -10.53 -2.00
CA ALA A 16 -6.08 -10.01 -0.95
C ALA A 16 -5.36 -9.05 0.01
N VAL A 17 -4.04 -9.16 0.12
CA VAL A 17 -3.20 -8.38 1.03
C VAL A 17 -2.14 -7.55 0.30
N GLU A 18 -2.27 -7.43 -1.02
CA GLU A 18 -1.28 -6.82 -1.90
C GLU A 18 -1.38 -5.29 -1.89
N SER A 19 -0.26 -4.62 -1.60
CA SER A 19 -0.16 -3.16 -1.40
C SER A 19 0.48 -2.41 -2.57
N GLY A 20 0.80 -3.08 -3.69
CA GLY A 20 1.29 -2.47 -4.94
C GLY A 20 2.63 -3.01 -5.46
N ASN A 21 3.17 -4.11 -4.94
CA ASN A 21 4.38 -4.79 -5.40
C ASN A 21 4.36 -5.08 -6.90
N ASN A 22 3.21 -5.44 -7.46
CA ASN A 22 3.09 -5.76 -8.89
C ASN A 22 3.38 -4.55 -9.80
N ASN A 23 3.34 -3.32 -9.29
CA ASN A 23 3.74 -2.11 -10.03
C ASN A 23 5.25 -2.06 -10.34
N PHE A 24 6.03 -2.89 -9.65
CA PHE A 24 7.48 -3.03 -9.78
C PHE A 24 7.89 -4.27 -10.58
N LEU A 25 6.94 -5.10 -10.99
CA LEU A 25 7.18 -6.35 -11.72
C LEU A 25 6.63 -6.27 -13.16
N PRO A 26 7.18 -7.07 -14.10
CA PRO A 26 6.60 -7.25 -15.42
C PRO A 26 5.33 -8.13 -15.33
N SER A 27 4.28 -7.58 -14.70
CA SER A 27 3.00 -8.26 -14.47
C SER A 27 1.84 -7.49 -15.12
N MET A 28 0.83 -8.25 -15.56
CA MET A 28 -0.48 -7.72 -15.97
C MET A 28 -1.40 -7.50 -14.78
N SER A 29 -1.16 -8.18 -13.66
CA SER A 29 -1.95 -8.09 -12.43
C SER A 29 -1.54 -6.84 -11.65
N LYS A 30 -1.95 -5.66 -12.11
CA LYS A 30 -1.73 -4.38 -11.42
C LYS A 30 -3.06 -3.79 -10.96
N ALA A 31 -3.01 -2.99 -9.91
CA ALA A 31 -4.14 -2.23 -9.37
C ALA A 31 -3.82 -0.73 -9.30
N ASN A 32 -3.07 -0.22 -10.28
CA ASN A 32 -2.66 1.17 -10.42
C ASN A 32 -3.52 1.95 -11.42
N TYR A 33 -4.80 1.60 -11.53
CA TYR A 33 -5.80 2.23 -12.39
C TYR A 33 -7.19 2.17 -11.72
N PRO A 34 -8.16 3.01 -12.11
CA PRO A 34 -9.52 2.95 -11.57
C PRO A 34 -10.19 1.59 -11.80
N PRO A 35 -11.03 1.08 -10.88
CA PRO A 35 -11.58 1.74 -9.70
C PRO A 35 -10.75 1.56 -8.42
N PHE A 36 -9.58 0.92 -8.50
CA PHE A 36 -8.76 0.64 -7.31
C PHE A 36 -8.35 1.95 -6.63
N GLY A 37 -8.57 2.07 -5.33
CA GLY A 37 -8.28 3.28 -4.55
C GLY A 37 -9.33 4.41 -4.60
N ILE A 38 -10.47 4.25 -5.28
CA ILE A 38 -11.52 5.29 -5.33
C ILE A 38 -12.07 5.73 -3.96
N ASP A 39 -12.05 4.84 -2.96
CA ASP A 39 -12.51 5.10 -1.59
C ASP A 39 -11.38 5.58 -0.66
N PHE A 40 -10.14 5.75 -1.16
CA PHE A 40 -9.09 6.45 -0.41
C PHE A 40 -9.33 7.97 -0.40
N ALA A 41 -8.76 8.66 0.58
CA ALA A 41 -8.99 10.09 0.80
C ALA A 41 -8.67 10.97 -0.42
N ASP A 42 -7.73 10.56 -1.27
CA ASP A 42 -7.36 11.28 -2.49
C ASP A 42 -7.95 10.70 -3.78
N GLY A 43 -8.73 9.61 -3.67
CA GLY A 43 -9.37 8.90 -4.79
C GLY A 43 -8.40 8.36 -5.84
N LYS A 44 -7.11 8.25 -5.53
CA LYS A 44 -6.09 7.82 -6.50
C LYS A 44 -5.85 6.31 -6.43
N PRO A 45 -5.45 5.68 -7.55
CA PRO A 45 -5.02 4.29 -7.54
C PRO A 45 -3.82 4.03 -6.64
N THR A 46 -4.00 3.13 -5.67
CA THR A 46 -3.01 2.85 -4.61
C THR A 46 -2.18 1.59 -4.87
N GLY A 47 -2.54 0.77 -5.87
CA GLY A 47 -1.93 -0.55 -6.06
C GLY A 47 -2.54 -1.66 -5.20
N ARG A 48 -3.54 -1.35 -4.36
CA ARG A 48 -4.34 -2.33 -3.62
C ARG A 48 -5.45 -2.88 -4.51
N PHE A 49 -5.68 -4.19 -4.49
CA PHE A 49 -6.78 -4.84 -5.20
C PHE A 49 -8.15 -4.63 -4.51
N SER A 50 -8.45 -3.39 -4.16
CA SER A 50 -9.68 -2.94 -3.51
C SER A 50 -9.99 -1.51 -3.93
N ASN A 51 -11.25 -1.10 -3.84
CA ASN A 51 -11.63 0.31 -3.95
C ASN A 51 -10.98 1.16 -2.85
N GLY A 52 -10.66 0.56 -1.72
CA GLY A 52 -10.09 1.25 -0.57
C GLY A 52 -9.06 0.38 0.14
N ARG A 53 -9.16 0.37 1.47
CA ARG A 53 -8.28 -0.39 2.36
C ARG A 53 -8.40 -1.89 2.12
N ILE A 54 -7.30 -2.60 2.37
CA ILE A 54 -7.20 -4.07 2.41
C ILE A 54 -7.03 -4.52 3.86
N GLU A 55 -7.19 -5.83 4.14
CA GLU A 55 -7.13 -6.40 5.50
C GLU A 55 -5.95 -5.88 6.35
N PRO A 56 -4.69 -5.83 5.85
CA PRO A 56 -3.56 -5.32 6.63
C PRO A 56 -3.66 -3.85 7.04
N ASP A 57 -4.38 -3.03 6.26
CA ASP A 57 -4.55 -1.60 6.56
C ASP A 57 -5.44 -1.42 7.79
N PHE A 58 -6.50 -2.23 7.91
CA PHE A 58 -7.37 -2.21 9.08
C PHE A 58 -6.63 -2.67 10.33
N ILE A 59 -5.81 -3.73 10.22
CA ILE A 59 -4.96 -4.17 11.33
C ILE A 59 -4.02 -3.05 11.74
N ALA A 60 -3.29 -2.44 10.78
CA ALA A 60 -2.37 -1.34 11.03
C ALA A 60 -3.08 -0.15 11.70
N GLN A 61 -4.30 0.19 11.26
CA GLN A 61 -5.10 1.25 11.87
C GLN A 61 -5.42 0.96 13.35
N VAL A 62 -5.89 -0.26 13.65
CA VAL A 62 -6.27 -0.66 15.01
C VAL A 62 -5.08 -0.65 15.96
N VAL A 63 -3.90 -1.09 15.49
CA VAL A 63 -2.68 -1.15 16.32
C VAL A 63 -1.87 0.14 16.32
N GLY A 64 -2.32 1.19 15.62
CA GLY A 64 -1.59 2.45 15.52
C GLY A 64 -0.25 2.28 14.80
N LEU A 65 -0.28 1.74 13.57
CA LEU A 65 0.83 1.65 12.64
C LEU A 65 0.48 2.32 11.32
N LEU A 66 1.50 2.68 10.53
CA LEU A 66 1.29 3.10 9.15
C LEU A 66 0.91 1.88 8.30
N PHE A 67 0.07 2.07 7.27
CA PHE A 67 -0.33 0.97 6.38
C PHE A 67 0.89 0.39 5.65
N PRO A 68 0.91 -0.90 5.28
CA PRO A 68 2.04 -1.50 4.58
C PRO A 68 2.31 -0.82 3.22
N PRO A 69 3.57 -0.54 2.88
CA PRO A 69 3.95 -0.15 1.53
C PRO A 69 4.02 -1.37 0.62
N PRO A 70 4.17 -1.18 -0.70
CA PRO A 70 4.77 -2.19 -1.54
C PRO A 70 6.20 -2.48 -1.05
N CYS A 71 6.47 -3.71 -0.64
CA CYS A 71 7.79 -4.20 -0.24
C CYS A 71 8.87 -3.88 -1.29
N LEU A 72 8.57 -4.05 -2.58
CA LEU A 72 9.51 -3.73 -3.67
C LEU A 72 9.75 -2.22 -3.84
N GLY A 73 8.81 -1.37 -3.41
CA GLY A 73 8.97 0.08 -3.41
C GLY A 73 9.96 0.60 -2.36
N LEU A 74 10.30 -0.23 -1.35
CA LEU A 74 11.33 0.10 -0.36
C LEU A 74 12.76 -0.17 -0.87
N SER A 75 12.90 -0.91 -1.98
CA SER A 75 14.21 -1.25 -2.53
C SER A 75 14.81 -0.07 -3.29
N LYS A 76 16.01 0.39 -2.88
CA LYS A 76 16.78 1.41 -3.61
C LYS A 76 17.12 1.02 -5.07
N LYS A 77 17.04 -0.28 -5.40
CA LYS A 77 17.31 -0.80 -6.74
C LYS A 77 16.11 -0.72 -7.68
N SER A 78 14.89 -0.48 -7.16
CA SER A 78 13.66 -0.53 -7.97
C SER A 78 13.56 0.62 -8.98
N GLY A 79 14.37 1.68 -8.83
CA GLY A 79 14.36 2.87 -9.69
C GLY A 79 13.07 3.70 -9.61
N LYS A 80 12.05 3.21 -8.90
CA LYS A 80 10.75 3.85 -8.69
C LYS A 80 10.62 4.16 -7.20
N HIS A 81 10.69 5.43 -6.84
CA HIS A 81 10.56 5.86 -5.44
C HIS A 81 9.09 5.84 -5.02
N TYR A 82 8.80 5.22 -3.87
CA TYR A 82 7.47 5.29 -3.26
C TYR A 82 7.47 6.45 -2.27
N GLU A 83 6.65 7.47 -2.53
CA GLU A 83 6.49 8.59 -1.59
C GLU A 83 5.64 8.12 -0.40
N PHE A 84 6.19 8.23 0.80
CA PHE A 84 5.56 7.79 2.06
C PHE A 84 4.29 8.58 2.45
N ARG A 85 3.78 9.46 1.58
CA ARG A 85 2.74 10.44 1.88
C ARG A 85 1.31 9.98 1.60
N GLU A 86 1.10 8.79 1.05
CA GLU A 86 -0.25 8.31 0.72
C GLU A 86 -1.05 7.73 1.91
N LEU A 87 -0.58 7.90 3.15
CA LEU A 87 -1.11 7.14 4.30
C LEU A 87 -1.42 8.02 5.52
N ALA A 88 -2.43 8.88 5.35
CA ALA A 88 -3.33 9.31 6.42
C ALA A 88 -4.77 9.09 5.95
#